data_AF-R7H488-F1
#
_entry.id   AF-R7H488-F1
#
_cell.length_a   1.000
_cell.length_b   1.000
_cell.length_c   1.000
_cell.angle_alpha   90.00
_cell.angle_beta   90.00
_cell.angle_gamma   90.00
#
_symmetry.space_group_name_H-M   'P 1'
#
loop_
_entity.id
_entity.type
_entity.pdbx_description
1 polymer ?
#
loop_
_entity_poly.entity_id
_entity_poly.type
_entity_poly.pdbx_seq_one_letter_code
_entity_poly.pdbx_strand_id
1 'polypeptide(L)' 'MNAANEVVNEAFRHDRCGFLQMADIIEATMQRATFIAQPTYDDYIASDAEARRIAASML' A
#
# COMPACT_ATOMS: atom_id res chain seq x y z
N MET A 1 -0.30 4.92 -2.42
CA MET A 1 -1.73 4.84 -2.06
C MET A 1 -2.46 3.74 -2.84
N ASN A 2 -2.57 3.83 -4.17
CA ASN A 2 -3.31 2.82 -4.98
C ASN A 2 -2.85 1.37 -4.74
N ALA A 3 -1.54 1.12 -4.83
CA ALA A 3 -0.94 -0.19 -4.55
C ALA A 3 -1.31 -0.75 -3.16
N ALA A 4 -1.30 0.10 -2.13
CA ALA A 4 -1.70 -0.29 -0.79
C ALA A 4 -3.19 -0.63 -0.73
N ASN A 5 -4.04 0.18 -1.37
CA ASN A 5 -5.48 -0.02 -1.45
C ASN A 5 -5.83 -1.36 -2.11
N GLU A 6 -5.14 -1.73 -3.19
CA GLU A 6 -5.34 -3.03 -3.85
C GLU A 6 -4.98 -4.20 -2.92
N VAL A 7 -3.86 -4.12 -2.20
CA VAL A 7 -3.41 -5.16 -1.26
C VAL A 7 -4.40 -5.34 -0.10
N VAL A 8 -4.86 -4.25 0.51
CA VAL A 8 -5.82 -4.33 1.63
C VAL A 8 -7.23 -4.68 1.17
N ASN A 9 -7.64 -4.32 -0.05
CA ASN A 9 -8.93 -4.73 -0.62
C ASN A 9 -8.98 -6.24 -0.82
N GLU A 10 -7.94 -6.81 -1.42
CA GLU A 10 -7.83 -8.26 -1.57
C GLU A 10 -7.82 -8.94 -0.19
N ALA A 11 -7.03 -8.42 0.76
CA ALA A 11 -6.97 -8.98 2.11
C ALA A 11 -8.31 -8.92 2.85
N PHE A 12 -9.06 -7.82 2.72
CA PHE A 12 -10.40 -7.68 3.27
C PHE A 12 -11.36 -8.72 2.70
N ARG A 13 -11.31 -8.97 1.38
CA ARG A 13 -12.14 -9.98 0.71
C ARG A 13 -11.82 -11.42 1.12
N HIS A 14 -10.65 -11.64 1.73
CA HIS A 14 -10.21 -12.92 2.28
C HIS A 14 -10.18 -12.93 3.82
N ASP A 15 -10.95 -12.04 4.47
CA ASP A 15 -11.09 -11.96 5.93
C ASP A 15 -9.75 -11.76 6.70
N ARG A 16 -8.72 -11.22 6.04
CA ARG A 16 -7.40 -10.99 6.63
C ARG A 16 -7.25 -9.65 7.35
N CYS A 17 -8.11 -8.68 7.06
CA CYS A 17 -8.20 -7.42 7.79
C CYS A 17 -9.64 -6.91 7.80
N GLY A 18 -10.02 -6.13 8.82
CA GLY A 18 -11.33 -5.49 8.91
C GLY A 18 -11.46 -4.25 8.03
N PHE A 19 -12.70 -3.84 7.75
CA PHE A 19 -13.00 -2.69 6.89
C PHE A 19 -12.30 -1.38 7.34
N LEU A 20 -12.31 -1.08 8.64
CA LEU A 20 -11.65 0.12 9.16
C LEU A 20 -10.12 0.01 9.15
N GLN A 21 -9.57 -1.19 9.34
CA GLN A 21 -8.13 -1.43 9.31
C GLN A 21 -7.53 -1.19 7.93
N MET A 22 -8.32 -1.28 6.86
CA MET A 22 -7.86 -0.92 5.51
C MET A 22 -7.32 0.51 5.47
N ALA A 23 -8.02 1.46 6.10
CA ALA A 23 -7.60 2.86 6.14
C ALA A 23 -6.30 3.04 6.93
N ASP A 24 -6.21 2.40 8.10
CA ASP A 24 -5.02 2.44 8.96
C ASP A 24 -3.78 1.93 8.21
N ILE A 25 -3.90 0.81 7.49
CA ILE A 25 -2.79 0.22 6.73
C ILE A 25 -2.42 1.07 5.51
N ILE A 26 -3.40 1.65 4.81
CA ILE A 26 -3.12 2.56 3.69
C ILE A 26 -2.37 3.80 4.18
N GLU A 27 -2.82 4.42 5.27
CA GLU A 27 -2.17 5.58 5.86
C GLU A 27 -0.73 5.25 6.31
N ALA A 28 -0.55 4.17 7.09
CA ALA A 28 0.76 3.73 7.54
C ALA A 28 1.69 3.40 6.36
N THR A 29 1.15 2.86 5.27
CA THR A 29 1.93 2.61 4.05
C THR A 29 2.39 3.90 3.41
N MET A 30 1.52 4.90 3.30
CA MET A 30 1.88 6.20 2.73
C MET A 30 2.89 6.97 3.59
N GLN A 31 2.85 6.83 4.92
CA GLN A 31 3.84 7.43 5.82
C GLN A 31 5.22 6.78 5.73
N ARG A 32 5.29 5.50 5.31
CA ARG A 32 6.54 4.72 5.22
C ARG A 32 7.14 4.66 3.82
N ALA A 33 6.31 4.72 2.78
CA ALA A 33 6.76 4.63 1.40
C ALA A 33 7.54 5.89 0.99
N THR A 34 8.46 5.71 0.05
CA THR A 34 9.27 6.81 -0.46
C THR A 34 8.39 7.76 -1.28
N PHE A 35 8.51 9.08 -1.04
CA PHE A 35 7.83 10.10 -1.85
C PHE A 35 8.79 10.72 -2.86
N ILE A 36 8.40 10.66 -4.14
CA ILE A 36 9.15 11.24 -5.26
C ILE A 36 8.23 12.25 -5.95
N ALA A 37 8.59 13.54 -5.90
CA ALA A 37 7.73 14.62 -6.38
C ALA A 37 7.55 14.64 -7.91
N GLN A 38 8.57 14.17 -8.64
CA GLN A 38 8.57 14.06 -10.11
C GLN A 38 9.08 12.67 -10.49
N PRO A 39 8.25 11.62 -10.34
CA PRO A 39 8.67 10.26 -10.58
C PRO A 39 8.89 10.03 -12.07
N THR A 40 9.93 9.26 -12.39
CA THR A 40 10.04 8.59 -13.68
C THR A 40 9.11 7.37 -13.72
N TYR A 41 9.04 6.69 -14.88
CA TYR A 41 8.32 5.44 -14.99
C TYR A 41 8.90 4.35 -14.07
N ASP A 42 10.22 4.23 -14.00
CA ASP A 42 10.88 3.24 -13.15
C ASP A 42 10.63 3.53 -11.66
N ASP A 43 10.63 4.81 -11.27
CA ASP A 43 10.26 5.24 -9.92
C ASP A 43 8.81 4.85 -9.58
N TYR A 44 7.89 4.96 -10.55
CA TYR A 44 6.50 4.55 -10.36
C TYR A 44 6.39 3.05 -10.11
N ILE A 45 7.09 2.23 -10.91
CA ILE A 45 7.13 0.76 -10.73
C ILE A 45 7.76 0.39 -9.38
N ALA A 46 8.87 1.03 -9.02
CA ALA A 46 9.54 0.80 -7.74
C ALA A 46 8.65 1.19 -6.56
N SER A 47 7.96 2.34 -6.65
CA SER A 47 7.04 2.82 -5.62
C SER A 47 5.82 1.92 -5.46
N ASP A 48 5.28 1.35 -6.55
CA ASP A 48 4.21 0.35 -6.49
C ASP A 48 4.67 -0.90 -5.71
N ALA A 49 5.81 -1.48 -6.11
CA ALA A 49 6.37 -2.67 -5.45
C ALA A 49 6.69 -2.41 -3.96
N GLU A 50 7.26 -1.25 -3.64
CA GLU A 50 7.52 -0.83 -2.26
C GLU A 50 6.23 -0.75 -1.45
N ALA A 51 5.23 -0.03 -1.96
CA ALA A 51 3.95 0.15 -1.27
C ALA A 51 3.24 -1.20 -1.04
N ARG A 52 3.28 -2.13 -2.00
CA ARG A 52 2.74 -3.48 -1.81
C ARG A 52 3.46 -4.24 -0.70
N ARG A 53 4.80 -4.20 -0.68
CA ARG A 53 5.61 -4.86 0.35
C ARG A 53 5.31 -4.30 1.74
N ILE A 54 5.21 -2.98 1.85
CA ILE A 54 4.90 -2.31 3.12
C ILE A 54 3.49 -2.70 3.60
N ALA A 55 2.46 -2.54 2.76
CA ALA A 55 1.08 -2.91 3.11
C ALA A 55 0.97 -4.39 3.51
N ALA A 56 1.57 -5.30 2.73
CA ALA A 56 1.54 -6.73 3.00
C ALA A 56 2.23 -7.12 4.32
N SER A 57 3.20 -6.34 4.80
CA SER A 57 3.86 -6.59 6.09
C SER A 57 3.00 -6.24 7.32
N MET A 58 1.84 -5.59 7.12
CA MET A 58 0.92 -5.16 8.16
C MET A 58 -0.43 -5.93 8.15
N LEU A 59 -0.58 -6.89 7.23
CA LEU A 59 -1.73 -7.79 7.10
C LEU A 59 -1.46 -9.13 7.79
#